data_AF-A0A7X7FI84-F1
#
_entry.id   AF-A0A7X7FI84-F1
#
_cell.length_a   1.000
_cell.length_b   1.000
_cell.length_c   1.000
_cell.angle_alpha   90.00
_cell.angle_beta   90.00
_cell.angle_gamma   90.00
#
_symmetry.space_group_name_H-M   'P 1'
#
loop_
_entity.id
_entity.type
_entity.pdbx_description
1 polymer ?
#
loop_
_entity_poly.entity_id
_entity_poly.type
_entity_poly.pdbx_seq_one_letter_code
_entity_poly.pdbx_strand_id
1 'polypeptide(L)'
;MRLMNSTMGIRGIGRGVLIGCHVLAIAAAAVGQEQQLDLAEIRKNNFATIDKQRVQAWCQQRIKLIMASKTPMKDAPAFVTEVNGHILAADATNAFKTGMVEAVATAFAAQYKPATDGKNPAAFGSLVLLAFLRTYDNPAATACYKLAINDAFAGVRLVAADGLLKSKLTPQDWDGLLPDLQKRASAETDPATMDRFYRVLTMNGGPAIDRAVPALLAIMDARLTR
;
A
#
# COMPACT_ATOMS: atom_id res chain seq x y z
N MET A 1 51.39 9.73 46.23
CA MET A 1 50.98 9.84 47.65
C MET A 1 51.14 11.30 48.06
N ARG A 2 50.13 11.89 48.72
CA ARG A 2 49.94 13.33 49.06
C ARG A 2 49.56 14.26 47.89
N LEU A 3 48.71 15.27 48.02
CA LEU A 3 47.62 15.67 48.93
C LEU A 3 47.07 16.98 48.31
N MET A 4 45.75 17.14 48.30
CA MET A 4 44.96 18.37 48.52
C MET A 4 45.53 19.75 48.10
N ASN A 5 44.75 20.52 47.33
CA ASN A 5 44.00 21.64 47.92
C ASN A 5 43.02 22.33 46.95
N SER A 6 41.82 22.57 47.46
CA SER A 6 40.74 23.38 46.89
C SER A 6 41.11 24.85 46.76
N THR A 7 40.50 25.55 45.81
CA THR A 7 39.99 26.92 46.06
C THR A 7 38.82 27.25 45.14
N MET A 8 37.83 27.87 45.77
CA MET A 8 36.48 28.21 45.34
C MET A 8 36.50 29.58 44.64
N GLY A 9 35.67 29.77 43.62
CA GLY A 9 35.47 31.08 42.97
C GLY A 9 34.09 31.18 42.33
N ILE A 10 33.09 31.59 43.11
CA ILE A 10 31.75 31.95 42.65
C ILE A 10 31.74 33.44 42.30
N ARG A 11 31.26 33.82 41.10
CA ARG A 11 30.32 34.94 40.86
C ARG A 11 30.14 35.22 39.36
N GLY A 12 28.88 35.31 38.92
CA GLY A 12 28.52 35.83 37.61
C GLY A 12 27.09 35.48 37.19
N ILE A 13 26.11 36.16 37.76
CA ILE A 13 24.71 36.13 37.31
C ILE A 13 24.63 36.93 36.00
N GLY A 14 24.19 36.30 34.92
CA GLY A 14 23.88 36.95 33.65
C GLY A 14 22.71 36.23 32.97
N ARG A 15 21.51 36.76 33.14
CA ARG A 15 20.33 36.41 32.34
C ARG A 15 20.64 36.73 30.88
N GLY A 16 20.75 35.69 30.04
CA GLY A 16 20.85 35.80 28.60
C GLY A 16 19.90 34.79 27.95
N VAL A 17 18.84 35.31 27.35
CA VAL A 17 17.89 34.57 26.52
C VAL A 17 18.64 34.00 25.31
N LEU A 18 18.61 32.68 25.13
CA LEU A 18 19.00 32.02 23.88
C LEU A 18 17.81 31.20 23.37
N ILE A 19 17.03 31.88 22.54
CA ILE A 19 16.03 31.33 21.63
C ILE A 19 16.77 30.50 20.57
N GLY A 20 16.20 29.34 20.22
CA GLY A 20 16.28 28.82 18.86
C GLY A 20 17.41 27.84 18.58
N CYS A 21 17.18 26.58 18.93
CA CYS A 21 17.50 25.47 18.03
C CYS A 21 16.63 24.27 18.41
N HIS A 22 15.38 24.26 17.91
CA HIS A 22 14.63 23.02 17.80
C HIS A 22 15.29 22.19 16.69
N VAL A 23 16.41 21.54 17.04
CA VAL A 23 16.86 20.40 16.27
C VAL A 23 15.74 19.38 16.41
N LEU A 24 14.98 19.22 15.32
CA LEU A 24 14.17 18.03 15.08
C LEU A 24 15.10 16.84 15.28
N ALA A 25 15.09 16.27 16.48
CA ALA A 25 15.53 14.91 16.70
C ALA A 25 14.50 14.03 15.97
N ILE A 26 14.75 13.82 14.68
CA ILE A 26 14.10 12.78 13.88
C ILE A 26 14.39 11.49 14.65
N ALA A 27 13.40 11.02 15.39
CA ALA A 27 13.47 9.78 16.14
C ALA A 27 13.56 8.64 15.13
N ALA A 28 14.79 8.30 14.75
CA ALA A 28 15.18 6.94 14.45
C ALA A 28 15.12 6.13 15.75
N ALA A 29 13.91 5.74 16.16
CA ALA A 29 13.63 4.74 17.19
C ALA A 29 12.18 4.28 16.97
N ALA A 30 11.82 3.02 16.79
CA ALA A 30 12.48 1.78 17.16
C ALA A 30 12.25 0.69 16.10
N VAL A 31 13.32 -0.03 15.79
CA VAL A 31 13.21 -1.40 15.27
C VAL A 31 12.82 -2.26 16.48
N GLY A 32 11.60 -2.84 16.48
CA GLY A 32 11.33 -4.05 17.25
C GLY A 32 10.32 -4.02 18.41
N GLN A 33 9.48 -2.99 18.57
CA GLN A 33 8.27 -3.12 19.38
C GLN A 33 7.06 -2.72 18.55
N GLU A 34 6.06 -3.61 18.47
CA GLU A 34 4.75 -3.31 17.91
C GLU A 34 4.15 -2.22 18.79
N GLN A 35 4.13 -0.98 18.31
CA GLN A 35 3.53 0.12 19.04
C GLN A 35 2.04 -0.20 19.15
N GLN A 36 1.58 -0.59 20.34
CA GLN A 36 0.19 -0.94 20.56
C GLN A 36 -0.65 0.33 20.31
N LEU A 37 -1.31 0.35 19.15
CA LEU A 37 -2.09 1.48 18.69
C LEU A 37 -3.54 1.27 19.10
N ASP A 38 -4.10 2.18 19.91
CA ASP A 38 -5.52 2.12 20.26
C ASP A 38 -6.39 2.62 19.09
N LEU A 39 -6.64 1.74 18.14
CA LEU A 39 -7.52 1.99 17.01
C LEU A 39 -8.99 2.19 17.42
N ALA A 40 -9.40 1.76 18.63
CA ALA A 40 -10.77 1.96 19.11
C ALA A 40 -10.98 3.40 19.61
N GLU A 41 -9.96 4.01 20.20
CA GLU A 41 -9.98 5.44 20.52
C GLU A 41 -9.85 6.29 19.25
N ILE A 42 -8.88 5.99 18.39
CA ILE A 42 -8.59 6.79 17.19
C ILE A 42 -9.80 6.85 16.24
N ARG A 43 -10.52 5.74 16.05
CA ARG A 43 -11.64 5.69 15.09
C ARG A 43 -12.82 6.59 15.46
N LYS A 44 -12.94 6.96 16.73
CA LYS A 44 -14.00 7.86 17.26
C LYS A 44 -13.69 9.33 17.00
N ASN A 45 -12.43 9.67 16.76
CA ASN A 45 -11.98 11.04 16.57
C ASN A 45 -11.98 11.43 15.09
N ASN A 46 -11.87 12.72 14.77
CA ASN A 46 -11.83 13.26 13.41
C ASN A 46 -10.59 12.86 12.59
N PHE A 47 -9.84 11.86 13.05
CA PHE A 47 -8.62 11.35 12.44
C PHE A 47 -7.57 12.45 12.23
N ALA A 48 -7.11 13.02 13.35
CA ALA A 48 -6.14 14.12 13.36
C ALA A 48 -4.82 13.71 12.71
N THR A 49 -4.02 14.70 12.28
CA THR A 49 -2.74 14.45 11.57
C THR A 49 -1.82 13.49 12.32
N ILE A 50 -1.74 13.60 13.65
CA ILE A 50 -0.92 12.71 14.47
C ILE A 50 -1.45 11.25 14.43
N ASP A 51 -2.77 11.07 14.43
CA ASP A 51 -3.40 9.75 14.34
C ASP A 51 -3.19 9.14 12.95
N LYS A 52 -3.28 9.95 11.89
CA LYS A 52 -2.96 9.54 10.52
C LYS A 52 -1.55 8.96 10.43
N GLN A 53 -0.57 9.68 10.97
CA GLN A 53 0.83 9.25 10.97
C GLN A 53 1.03 7.96 11.76
N ARG A 54 0.39 7.84 12.93
CA ARG A 54 0.46 6.62 13.76
C ARG A 54 -0.17 5.42 13.07
N VAL A 55 -1.36 5.57 12.49
CA VAL A 55 -2.02 4.50 11.71
C VAL A 55 -1.17 4.11 10.50
N GLN A 56 -0.60 5.09 9.78
CA GLN A 56 0.26 4.81 8.63
C GLN A 56 1.51 4.02 9.03
N ALA A 57 2.20 4.41 10.10
CA ALA A 57 3.37 3.68 10.61
C ALA A 57 3.01 2.26 11.06
N TRP A 58 1.88 2.12 11.75
CA TRP A 58 1.37 0.82 12.18
C TRP A 58 1.04 -0.10 11.00
N CYS A 59 0.31 0.39 9.99
CA CYS A 59 0.03 -0.35 8.76
C CYS A 59 1.32 -0.74 8.01
N GLN A 60 2.29 0.17 7.92
CA GLN A 60 3.58 -0.11 7.29
C GLN A 60 4.33 -1.24 7.99
N GLN A 61 4.38 -1.23 9.32
CA GLN A 61 5.02 -2.29 10.10
C GLN A 61 4.30 -3.64 9.91
N ARG A 62 2.97 -3.66 10.05
CA ARG A 62 2.17 -4.89 9.93
C ARG A 62 2.25 -5.49 8.53
N ILE A 63 2.11 -4.68 7.49
CA ILE A 63 2.21 -5.17 6.11
C ILE A 63 3.62 -5.63 5.78
N LYS A 64 4.67 -4.94 6.26
CA LYS A 64 6.06 -5.43 6.12
C LYS A 64 6.23 -6.82 6.71
N LEU A 65 5.65 -7.09 7.89
CA LEU A 65 5.70 -8.41 8.52
C LEU A 65 4.91 -9.46 7.71
N ILE A 66 3.71 -9.12 7.22
CA ILE A 66 2.91 -10.01 6.37
C ILE A 66 3.67 -10.38 5.10
N MET A 67 4.28 -9.41 4.44
CA MET A 67 5.03 -9.61 3.19
C MET A 67 6.32 -10.40 3.39
N ALA A 68 6.85 -10.46 4.62
CA ALA A 68 8.00 -11.28 4.98
C ALA A 68 7.61 -12.61 5.67
N SER A 69 6.31 -12.86 5.86
CA SER A 69 5.82 -13.98 6.65
C SER A 69 6.04 -15.34 5.97
N LYS A 70 6.31 -16.36 6.79
CA LYS A 70 6.27 -17.78 6.38
C LYS A 70 4.84 -18.36 6.41
N THR A 71 3.90 -17.66 7.03
CA THR A 71 2.48 -18.04 7.17
C THR A 71 1.53 -16.94 6.68
N PRO A 72 1.72 -16.40 5.45
CA PRO A 72 0.91 -15.29 4.94
C PRO A 72 -0.58 -15.65 4.80
N MET A 73 -0.89 -16.95 4.69
CA MET A 73 -2.26 -17.48 4.70
C MET A 73 -3.01 -17.32 6.03
N LYS A 74 -2.28 -17.09 7.13
CA LYS A 74 -2.85 -16.78 8.44
C LYS A 74 -2.76 -15.28 8.72
N ASP A 75 -1.60 -14.68 8.46
CA ASP A 75 -1.30 -13.33 8.92
C ASP A 75 -2.04 -12.25 8.13
N ALA A 76 -2.18 -12.42 6.80
CA ALA A 76 -2.90 -11.46 5.98
C ALA A 76 -4.42 -11.45 6.28
N PRO A 77 -5.12 -12.60 6.35
CA PRO A 77 -6.53 -12.60 6.74
C PRO A 77 -6.77 -12.10 8.16
N ALA A 78 -5.88 -12.39 9.12
CA ALA A 78 -5.98 -11.89 10.48
C ALA A 78 -5.90 -10.35 10.52
N PHE A 79 -4.92 -9.78 9.82
CA PHE A 79 -4.79 -8.33 9.70
C PHE A 79 -6.01 -7.68 9.02
N VAL A 80 -6.49 -8.26 7.91
CA VAL A 80 -7.68 -7.75 7.23
C VAL A 80 -8.92 -7.82 8.12
N THR A 81 -9.07 -8.90 8.90
CA THR A 81 -10.19 -9.06 9.84
C THR A 81 -10.14 -8.00 10.94
N GLU A 82 -8.95 -7.75 11.50
CA GLU A 82 -8.72 -6.70 12.51
C GLU A 82 -9.08 -5.32 11.94
N VAL A 83 -8.51 -4.95 10.79
CA VAL A 83 -8.76 -3.66 10.15
C VAL A 83 -10.25 -3.49 9.80
N ASN A 84 -10.89 -4.52 9.23
CA ASN A 84 -12.32 -4.49 8.93
C ASN A 84 -13.16 -4.30 10.19
N GLY A 85 -12.80 -4.93 11.31
CA GLY A 85 -13.47 -4.74 12.59
C GLY A 85 -13.50 -3.27 13.04
N HIS A 86 -12.40 -2.53 12.79
CA HIS A 86 -12.34 -1.10 13.09
C HIS A 86 -13.05 -0.24 12.05
N ILE A 87 -12.96 -0.56 10.76
CA ILE A 87 -13.63 0.20 9.68
C ILE A 87 -15.16 0.07 9.76
N LEU A 88 -15.67 -1.11 10.12
CA LEU A 88 -17.10 -1.41 10.16
C LEU A 88 -17.75 -1.10 11.52
N ALA A 89 -16.96 -0.69 12.52
CA ALA A 89 -17.49 -0.33 13.83
C ALA A 89 -18.46 0.86 13.72
N ALA A 90 -19.55 0.82 14.50
CA ALA A 90 -20.61 1.83 14.47
C ALA A 90 -20.12 3.24 14.86
N ASP A 91 -19.06 3.30 15.67
CA ASP A 91 -18.41 4.52 16.16
C ASP A 91 -17.26 5.01 15.26
N ALA A 92 -16.99 4.34 14.13
CA ALA A 92 -15.91 4.73 13.23
C ALA A 92 -16.33 5.92 12.32
N THR A 93 -15.54 6.99 12.36
CA THR A 93 -15.76 8.17 11.49
C THR A 93 -15.40 7.88 10.03
N ASN A 94 -16.02 8.59 9.08
CA ASN A 94 -15.67 8.47 7.66
C ASN A 94 -14.21 8.84 7.37
N ALA A 95 -13.68 9.86 8.07
CA ALA A 95 -12.28 10.26 7.95
C ALA A 95 -11.32 9.14 8.35
N PHE A 96 -11.62 8.44 9.44
CA PHE A 96 -10.86 7.26 9.85
C PHE A 96 -10.96 6.13 8.82
N LYS A 97 -12.16 5.80 8.33
CA LYS A 97 -12.35 4.72 7.34
C LYS A 97 -11.54 4.97 6.07
N THR A 98 -11.66 6.15 5.48
CA THR A 98 -10.91 6.53 4.27
C THR A 98 -9.41 6.50 4.54
N GLY A 99 -8.97 7.07 5.65
CA GLY A 99 -7.56 7.17 5.97
C GLY A 99 -6.91 5.85 6.37
N MET A 100 -7.65 4.92 6.98
CA MET A 100 -7.19 3.55 7.25
C MET A 100 -6.97 2.80 5.93
N VAL A 101 -7.91 2.87 4.98
CA VAL A 101 -7.75 2.24 3.67
C VAL A 101 -6.56 2.84 2.91
N GLU A 102 -6.39 4.16 2.97
CA GLU A 102 -5.25 4.87 2.36
C GLU A 102 -3.91 4.44 3.01
N ALA A 103 -3.88 4.26 4.33
CA ALA A 103 -2.71 3.76 5.05
C ALA A 103 -2.35 2.33 4.62
N VAL A 104 -3.34 1.45 4.46
CA VAL A 104 -3.13 0.09 3.94
C VAL A 104 -2.61 0.12 2.51
N ALA A 105 -3.20 0.94 1.63
CA ALA A 105 -2.75 1.07 0.23
C ALA A 105 -1.31 1.59 0.15
N THR A 106 -0.99 2.63 0.91
CA THR A 106 0.36 3.22 0.96
C THR A 106 1.38 2.22 1.49
N ALA A 107 1.05 1.51 2.57
CA ALA A 107 1.91 0.48 3.15
C ALA A 107 2.12 -0.70 2.19
N PHE A 108 1.07 -1.14 1.49
CA PHE A 108 1.18 -2.16 0.45
C PHE A 108 2.10 -1.69 -0.67
N ALA A 109 1.86 -0.52 -1.27
CA ALA A 109 2.66 -0.01 -2.37
C ALA A 109 4.15 0.12 -2.00
N ALA A 110 4.46 0.50 -0.75
CA ALA A 110 5.83 0.60 -0.27
C ALA A 110 6.55 -0.75 -0.08
N GLN A 111 5.81 -1.81 0.29
CA GLN A 111 6.38 -3.13 0.57
C GLN A 111 6.28 -4.10 -0.63
N TYR A 112 5.38 -3.82 -1.56
CA TYR A 112 5.08 -4.71 -2.66
C TYR A 112 6.23 -4.77 -3.66
N LYS A 113 6.68 -5.99 -3.93
CA LYS A 113 7.66 -6.31 -4.96
C LYS A 113 7.06 -7.39 -5.84
N PRO A 114 6.80 -7.10 -7.14
CA PRO A 114 6.25 -8.09 -8.05
C PRO A 114 7.15 -9.32 -8.07
N ALA A 115 6.55 -10.50 -7.98
CA ALA A 115 7.27 -11.75 -8.15
C ALA A 115 7.84 -11.83 -9.58
N THR A 116 9.11 -12.25 -9.72
CA THR A 116 9.75 -12.42 -11.04
C THR A 116 9.73 -13.86 -11.52
N ASP A 117 9.62 -14.84 -10.62
CA ASP A 117 9.80 -16.28 -10.92
C ASP A 117 8.70 -17.18 -10.32
N GLY A 118 7.57 -16.59 -9.88
CA GLY A 118 6.41 -17.33 -9.35
C GLY A 118 6.60 -17.95 -7.97
N LYS A 119 7.78 -17.80 -7.34
CA LYS A 119 8.11 -18.39 -6.03
C LYS A 119 7.92 -17.45 -4.85
N ASN A 120 7.22 -16.34 -5.03
CA ASN A 120 7.08 -15.33 -3.99
C ASN A 120 6.15 -15.85 -2.86
N PRO A 121 6.66 -16.15 -1.65
CA PRO A 121 5.81 -16.57 -0.53
C PRO A 121 4.78 -15.49 -0.18
N ALA A 122 5.05 -14.22 -0.47
CA ALA A 122 4.15 -13.12 -0.23
C ALA A 122 2.98 -13.02 -1.24
N ALA A 123 2.90 -13.88 -2.25
CA ALA A 123 1.85 -13.81 -3.27
C ALA A 123 0.44 -13.91 -2.66
N PHE A 124 0.25 -14.82 -1.69
CA PHE A 124 -1.04 -14.92 -0.99
C PHE A 124 -1.35 -13.68 -0.15
N GLY A 125 -0.36 -13.16 0.59
CA GLY A 125 -0.53 -11.93 1.37
C GLY A 125 -0.90 -10.75 0.47
N SER A 126 -0.27 -10.65 -0.70
CA SER A 126 -0.57 -9.63 -1.70
C SER A 126 -1.98 -9.75 -2.25
N LEU A 127 -2.40 -10.98 -2.60
CA LEU A 127 -3.75 -11.26 -3.07
C LEU A 127 -4.80 -10.80 -2.05
N VAL A 128 -4.63 -11.16 -0.77
CA VAL A 128 -5.56 -10.79 0.30
C VAL A 128 -5.61 -9.27 0.53
N LEU A 129 -4.46 -8.60 0.56
CA LEU A 129 -4.40 -7.15 0.74
C LEU A 129 -5.03 -6.39 -0.44
N LEU A 130 -4.78 -6.82 -1.68
CA LEU A 130 -5.41 -6.23 -2.88
C LEU A 130 -6.92 -6.47 -2.88
N ALA A 131 -7.38 -7.66 -2.45
CA ALA A 131 -8.79 -7.98 -2.35
C ALA A 131 -9.49 -7.13 -1.27
N PHE A 132 -8.82 -6.89 -0.13
CA PHE A 132 -9.28 -5.93 0.88
C PHE A 132 -9.42 -4.54 0.27
N LEU A 133 -8.38 -4.01 -0.39
CA LEU A 133 -8.42 -2.70 -1.02
C LEU A 133 -9.57 -2.59 -2.04
N ARG A 134 -9.88 -3.68 -2.76
CA ARG A 134 -10.92 -3.72 -3.79
C ARG A 134 -12.33 -3.62 -3.22
N THR A 135 -12.47 -3.87 -1.92
CA THR A 135 -13.73 -3.76 -1.19
C THR A 135 -14.08 -2.30 -0.92
N TYR A 136 -13.09 -1.40 -0.91
CA TYR A 136 -13.26 0.00 -0.57
C TYR A 136 -12.98 0.91 -1.78
N ASP A 137 -13.88 1.83 -2.09
CA ASP A 137 -13.67 2.83 -3.15
C ASP A 137 -12.66 3.89 -2.66
N ASN A 138 -11.36 3.61 -2.80
CA ASN A 138 -10.28 4.50 -2.42
C ASN A 138 -9.29 4.70 -3.59
N PRO A 139 -9.06 5.95 -4.05
CA PRO A 139 -8.14 6.23 -5.15
C PRO A 139 -6.71 5.71 -4.95
N ALA A 140 -6.21 5.66 -3.71
CA ALA A 140 -4.86 5.17 -3.40
C ALA A 140 -4.68 3.69 -3.75
N ALA A 141 -5.76 2.89 -3.76
CA ALA A 141 -5.73 1.48 -4.17
C ALA A 141 -5.38 1.30 -5.66
N THR A 142 -5.73 2.28 -6.51
CA THR A 142 -5.49 2.23 -7.96
C THR A 142 -4.00 2.02 -8.27
N ALA A 143 -3.12 2.74 -7.57
CA ALA A 143 -1.68 2.61 -7.74
C ALA A 143 -1.20 1.19 -7.38
N CYS A 144 -1.77 0.58 -6.35
CA CYS A 144 -1.47 -0.80 -5.95
C CYS A 144 -1.84 -1.79 -7.06
N TYR A 145 -2.99 -1.63 -7.70
CA TYR A 145 -3.40 -2.52 -8.80
C TYR A 145 -2.52 -2.39 -10.04
N LYS A 146 -2.14 -1.16 -10.40
CA LYS A 146 -1.20 -0.92 -11.51
C LYS A 146 0.13 -1.62 -11.27
N LEU A 147 0.67 -1.57 -10.05
CA LEU A 147 1.89 -2.30 -9.69
C LEU A 147 1.69 -3.83 -9.77
N ALA A 148 0.55 -4.32 -9.31
CA ALA A 148 0.27 -5.75 -9.18
C ALA A 148 -0.08 -6.45 -10.51
N ILE A 149 -0.44 -5.72 -11.56
CA ILE A 149 -0.72 -6.28 -12.89
C ILE A 149 0.48 -7.04 -13.47
N ASN A 150 1.69 -6.68 -13.02
CA ASN A 150 2.94 -7.23 -13.47
C ASN A 150 3.47 -8.40 -12.62
N ASP A 151 2.70 -8.90 -11.65
CA ASP A 151 3.16 -10.02 -10.83
C ASP A 151 3.34 -11.31 -11.62
N ALA A 152 4.23 -12.21 -11.23
CA ALA A 152 4.33 -13.55 -11.83
C ALA A 152 3.15 -14.47 -11.47
N PHE A 153 2.46 -14.23 -10.36
CA PHE A 153 1.34 -15.06 -9.90
C PHE A 153 0.00 -14.60 -10.50
N ALA A 154 -0.68 -15.50 -11.22
CA ALA A 154 -1.93 -15.19 -11.92
C ALA A 154 -3.03 -14.68 -10.96
N GLY A 155 -3.17 -15.27 -9.77
CA GLY A 155 -4.16 -14.83 -8.79
C GLY A 155 -3.97 -13.37 -8.32
N VAL A 156 -2.73 -12.89 -8.26
CA VAL A 156 -2.43 -11.49 -7.91
C VAL A 156 -2.84 -10.58 -9.07
N ARG A 157 -2.46 -10.94 -10.30
CA ARG A 157 -2.86 -10.22 -11.51
C ARG A 157 -4.38 -10.16 -11.70
N LEU A 158 -5.09 -11.26 -11.41
CA LEU A 158 -6.55 -11.34 -11.48
C LEU A 158 -7.21 -10.32 -10.56
N VAL A 159 -6.82 -10.31 -9.28
CA VAL A 159 -7.38 -9.35 -8.30
C VAL A 159 -6.99 -7.92 -8.64
N ALA A 160 -5.79 -7.70 -9.18
CA ALA A 160 -5.37 -6.39 -9.66
C ALA A 160 -6.22 -5.89 -10.83
N ALA A 161 -6.48 -6.74 -11.83
CA ALA A 161 -7.35 -6.42 -12.95
C ALA A 161 -8.79 -6.13 -12.50
N ASP A 162 -9.34 -6.95 -11.58
CA ASP A 162 -10.64 -6.70 -10.96
C ASP A 162 -10.68 -5.36 -10.18
N GLY A 163 -9.58 -4.98 -9.55
CA GLY A 163 -9.41 -3.68 -8.88
C GLY A 163 -9.41 -2.51 -9.86
N LEU A 164 -8.70 -2.65 -10.98
CA LEU A 164 -8.66 -1.63 -12.04
C LEU A 164 -10.04 -1.41 -12.68
N LEU A 165 -10.83 -2.47 -12.87
CA LEU A 165 -12.20 -2.37 -13.38
C LEU A 165 -13.13 -1.56 -12.46
N LYS A 166 -12.85 -1.53 -11.15
CA LYS A 166 -13.56 -0.68 -10.19
C LYS A 166 -12.97 0.72 -10.06
N SER A 167 -11.74 0.91 -10.53
CA SER A 167 -11.01 2.17 -10.39
C SER A 167 -11.55 3.19 -11.39
N LYS A 168 -11.68 4.45 -10.95
CA LYS A 168 -12.00 5.58 -11.82
C LYS A 168 -10.75 6.04 -12.57
N LEU A 169 -10.26 5.21 -13.49
CA LEU A 169 -9.04 5.49 -14.27
C LEU A 169 -9.24 6.72 -15.15
N THR A 170 -8.36 7.71 -15.03
CA THR A 170 -8.30 8.79 -16.01
C THR A 170 -7.76 8.27 -17.34
N PRO A 171 -7.96 8.98 -18.46
CA PRO A 171 -7.34 8.62 -19.73
C PRO A 171 -5.81 8.50 -19.63
N GLN A 172 -5.16 9.40 -18.90
CA GLN A 172 -3.71 9.36 -18.65
C GLN A 172 -3.29 8.12 -17.85
N ASP A 173 -4.07 7.75 -16.83
CA ASP A 173 -3.83 6.54 -16.04
C ASP A 173 -3.91 5.27 -16.89
N TRP A 174 -4.85 5.25 -17.84
CA TRP A 174 -5.08 4.15 -18.75
C TRP A 174 -3.98 4.06 -19.82
N ASP A 175 -3.62 5.19 -20.44
CA ASP A 175 -2.56 5.24 -21.46
C ASP A 175 -1.20 4.77 -20.87
N GLY A 176 -0.90 5.14 -19.63
CA GLY A 176 0.32 4.67 -18.94
C GLY A 176 0.30 3.18 -18.56
N LEU A 177 -0.88 2.57 -18.44
CA LEU A 177 -1.07 1.16 -18.09
C LEU A 177 -1.09 0.24 -19.32
N LEU A 178 -1.44 0.79 -20.49
CA LEU A 178 -1.65 0.04 -21.72
C LEU A 178 -0.47 -0.87 -22.11
N PRO A 179 0.80 -0.41 -22.09
CA PRO A 179 1.94 -1.26 -22.48
C PRO A 179 2.09 -2.51 -21.59
N ASP A 180 1.90 -2.34 -20.28
CA ASP A 180 2.01 -3.43 -19.30
C ASP A 180 0.85 -4.42 -19.44
N LEU A 181 -0.38 -3.93 -19.61
CA LEU A 181 -1.55 -4.78 -19.88
C LEU A 181 -1.36 -5.58 -21.17
N GLN A 182 -0.92 -4.93 -22.25
CA GLN A 182 -0.70 -5.61 -23.53
C GLN A 182 0.37 -6.70 -23.41
N LYS A 183 1.51 -6.37 -22.79
CA LYS A 183 2.60 -7.32 -22.55
C LYS A 183 2.13 -8.52 -21.72
N ARG A 184 1.40 -8.27 -20.64
CA ARG A 184 0.93 -9.33 -19.73
C ARG A 184 -0.18 -10.16 -20.36
N ALA A 185 -1.15 -9.55 -21.03
CA ALA A 185 -2.22 -10.27 -21.73
C ALA A 185 -1.70 -11.16 -22.87
N SER A 186 -0.66 -10.72 -23.58
CA SER A 186 -0.01 -11.53 -24.62
C SER A 186 0.67 -12.78 -24.05
N ALA A 187 1.10 -12.74 -22.79
CA ALA A 187 1.78 -13.84 -22.11
C ALA A 187 0.87 -14.65 -21.17
N GLU A 188 -0.36 -14.20 -20.95
CA GLU A 188 -1.27 -14.82 -19.97
C GLU A 188 -1.78 -16.17 -20.46
N THR A 189 -1.75 -17.15 -19.56
CA THR A 189 -2.23 -18.51 -19.81
C THR A 189 -3.44 -18.85 -18.96
N ASP A 190 -3.66 -18.13 -17.85
CA ASP A 190 -4.85 -18.31 -17.02
C ASP A 190 -6.08 -17.65 -17.67
N PRO A 191 -7.13 -18.43 -18.03
CA PRO A 191 -8.27 -17.89 -18.75
C PRO A 191 -9.05 -16.81 -17.99
N ALA A 192 -9.15 -16.93 -16.66
CA ALA A 192 -9.87 -15.96 -15.84
C ALA A 192 -9.13 -14.62 -15.79
N THR A 193 -7.81 -14.65 -15.59
CA THR A 193 -6.97 -13.45 -15.59
C THR A 193 -6.96 -12.77 -16.96
N MET A 194 -6.90 -13.57 -18.01
CA MET A 194 -6.95 -13.11 -19.40
C MET A 194 -8.27 -12.40 -19.74
N ASP A 195 -9.42 -12.97 -19.35
CA ASP A 195 -10.72 -12.30 -19.49
C ASP A 195 -10.71 -10.92 -18.81
N ARG A 196 -10.17 -10.85 -17.59
CA ARG A 196 -10.10 -9.56 -16.88
C ARG A 196 -9.20 -8.54 -17.57
N PHE A 197 -8.07 -8.94 -18.15
CA PHE A 197 -7.25 -8.02 -18.93
C PHE A 197 -7.99 -7.46 -20.14
N TYR A 198 -8.70 -8.31 -20.89
CA TYR A 198 -9.52 -7.82 -22.00
C TYR A 198 -10.61 -6.85 -21.54
N ARG A 199 -11.29 -7.15 -20.43
CA ARG A 199 -12.27 -6.22 -19.85
C ARG A 199 -11.64 -4.89 -19.48
N VAL A 200 -10.46 -4.87 -18.85
CA VAL A 200 -9.74 -3.64 -18.51
C VAL A 200 -9.35 -2.86 -19.77
N LEU A 201 -8.87 -3.54 -20.81
CA LEU A 201 -8.54 -2.91 -22.10
C LEU A 201 -9.78 -2.24 -22.73
N THR A 202 -10.97 -2.79 -22.53
CA THR A 202 -12.22 -2.28 -23.11
C THR A 202 -13.03 -1.34 -22.21
N MET A 203 -12.59 -1.07 -20.96
CA MET A 203 -13.45 -0.48 -19.93
C MET A 203 -13.92 0.96 -20.20
N ASN A 204 -13.19 1.73 -21.00
CA ASN A 204 -13.43 3.17 -21.13
C ASN A 204 -14.37 3.59 -22.27
N GLY A 205 -14.81 2.69 -23.14
CA GLY A 205 -15.72 3.01 -24.25
C GLY A 205 -15.24 4.14 -25.18
N GLY A 206 -16.00 4.43 -26.26
CA GLY A 206 -15.76 5.62 -27.11
C GLY A 206 -14.33 5.74 -27.68
N PRO A 207 -13.67 6.92 -27.67
CA PRO A 207 -12.32 7.15 -28.22
C PRO A 207 -11.19 6.32 -27.57
N ALA A 208 -11.47 5.62 -26.47
CA ALA A 208 -10.55 4.66 -25.87
C ALA A 208 -10.62 3.28 -26.56
N ILE A 209 -11.73 2.93 -27.23
CA ILE A 209 -11.84 1.72 -28.05
C ILE A 209 -10.87 1.79 -29.23
N ASP A 210 -10.76 2.95 -29.87
CA ASP A 210 -9.81 3.16 -30.99
C ASP A 210 -8.35 2.94 -30.56
N ARG A 211 -8.05 3.11 -29.27
CA ARG A 211 -6.74 2.83 -28.66
C ARG A 211 -6.61 1.39 -28.17
N ALA A 212 -7.71 0.78 -27.73
CA ALA A 212 -7.74 -0.61 -27.27
C ALA A 212 -7.63 -1.60 -28.44
N VAL A 213 -8.25 -1.31 -29.59
CA VAL A 213 -8.26 -2.21 -30.76
C VAL A 213 -6.85 -2.58 -31.23
N PRO A 214 -5.90 -1.64 -31.44
CA PRO A 214 -4.52 -2.00 -31.79
C PRO A 214 -3.84 -2.90 -30.74
N ALA A 215 -4.07 -2.65 -29.45
CA ALA A 215 -3.52 -3.48 -28.38
C ALA A 215 -4.12 -4.89 -28.38
N LEU A 216 -5.43 -5.02 -28.60
CA LEU A 216 -6.12 -6.30 -28.72
C LEU A 216 -5.62 -7.11 -29.93
N LEU A 217 -5.48 -6.47 -31.09
CA LEU A 217 -4.92 -7.10 -32.29
C LEU A 217 -3.51 -7.60 -32.04
N ALA A 218 -2.65 -6.77 -31.45
CA ALA A 218 -1.27 -7.15 -31.14
C ALA A 218 -1.20 -8.30 -30.12
N ILE A 219 -2.12 -8.39 -29.15
CA ILE A 219 -2.24 -9.53 -28.24
C ILE A 219 -2.63 -10.79 -29.01
N MET A 220 -3.62 -10.70 -29.90
CA MET A 220 -4.08 -11.84 -30.71
C MET A 220 -2.96 -12.33 -31.62
N ASP A 221 -2.29 -11.44 -32.34
CA ASP A 221 -1.16 -11.77 -33.21
C ASP A 221 -0.04 -12.47 -32.41
N ALA A 222 0.40 -11.88 -31.30
CA ALA A 222 1.47 -12.44 -30.47
C ALA A 222 1.14 -13.83 -29.90
N ARG A 223 -0.14 -14.19 -29.81
CA ARG A 223 -0.61 -15.49 -29.33
C ARG A 223 -0.83 -16.50 -30.45
N LEU A 224 -1.24 -16.05 -31.63
CA LEU A 224 -1.35 -16.89 -32.83
C LEU A 224 0.03 -17.33 -33.35
N THR A 225 1.08 -16.55 -33.09
CA THR A 225 2.46 -16.89 -33.49
C THR A 225 3.21 -17.80 -32.49
N ARG A 226 2.54 -18.41 -31.52
CA ARG A 226 3.13 -19.32 -30.53
C ARG A 226 2.67 -20.75 -30.77
#